data_AF-A0A9W7FUL8-F1
#
_entry.id   AF-A0A9W7FUL8-F1
#
_cell.length_a   1.000
_cell.length_b   1.000
_cell.length_c   1.000
_cell.angle_alpha   90.00
_cell.angle_beta   90.00
_cell.angle_gamma   90.00
#
_symmetry.space_group_name_H-M   'P 1'
#
loop_
_entity.id
_entity.type
_entity.pdbx_description
1 polymer ?
#
loop_
_entity_poly.entity_id
_entity_poly.type
_entity_poly.pdbx_seq_one_letter_code
_entity_poly.pdbx_strand_id
1 'polypeptide(L)'
;MSSVFVSLNSIFTKKLLTHVQDNHWRLTFYNNVNALVLFLPLILIFEGSRVASGLPSKGTLFWSAMSLAGVMGFLIGIVTVLQIKATSPLTHNISGTAKAAVQSAMAFQIWGNEPTGRGVAGIAMVLGGSLGYMVVKTREARQPILGK
;
A
#
# COMPACT_ATOMS: atom_id res chain seq x y z
N MET A 1 2.38 -14.60 -0.72
CA MET A 1 1.98 -14.40 0.69
C MET A 1 1.49 -12.98 0.97
N SER A 2 2.29 -11.93 0.71
CA SER A 2 1.89 -10.52 0.97
C SER A 2 0.54 -10.13 0.34
N SER A 3 0.28 -10.48 -0.92
CA SER A 3 -0.97 -10.10 -1.63
C SER A 3 -2.25 -10.60 -0.96
N VAL A 4 -2.21 -11.75 -0.26
CA VAL A 4 -3.37 -12.28 0.50
C VAL A 4 -3.66 -11.39 1.70
N PHE A 5 -2.64 -11.07 2.50
CA PHE A 5 -2.78 -10.19 3.67
C PHE A 5 -3.17 -8.76 3.27
N VAL A 6 -2.59 -8.22 2.20
CA VAL A 6 -2.97 -6.90 1.65
C VAL A 6 -4.45 -6.90 1.23
N SER A 7 -4.90 -7.98 0.59
CA SER A 7 -6.31 -8.11 0.18
C SER A 7 -7.27 -8.26 1.36
N LEU A 8 -6.91 -9.07 2.36
CA LEU A 8 -7.70 -9.18 3.59
C LEU A 8 -7.73 -7.85 4.35
N ASN A 9 -6.60 -7.17 4.45
CA ASN A 9 -6.50 -5.86 5.08
C ASN A 9 -7.41 -4.84 4.39
N SER A 10 -7.46 -4.80 3.05
CA SER A 10 -8.33 -3.85 2.35
C SER A 10 -9.82 -4.19 2.51
N ILE A 11 -10.19 -5.47 2.57
CA ILE A 11 -11.56 -5.91 2.89
C ILE A 11 -11.94 -5.52 4.33
N PHE A 12 -11.09 -5.82 5.31
CA PHE A 12 -11.36 -5.48 6.72
C PHE A 12 -11.37 -3.97 6.94
N THR A 13 -10.49 -3.21 6.29
CA THR A 13 -10.51 -1.74 6.35
C THR A 13 -11.86 -1.19 5.89
N LYS A 14 -12.38 -1.67 4.75
CA LYS A 14 -13.70 -1.24 4.24
C LYS A 14 -14.84 -1.63 5.20
N LYS A 15 -14.81 -2.85 5.75
CA LYS A 15 -15.82 -3.33 6.71
C LYS A 15 -15.78 -2.57 8.04
N LEU A 16 -14.60 -2.30 8.57
CA LEU A 16 -14.46 -1.61 9.85
C LEU A 16 -14.76 -0.12 9.72
N LEU A 17 -14.49 0.48 8.56
CA LEU A 17 -14.81 1.88 8.31
C LEU A 17 -16.31 2.19 8.49
N THR A 18 -17.19 1.29 8.06
CA THR A 18 -18.64 1.45 8.27
C THR A 18 -19.04 1.31 9.74
N HIS A 19 -18.23 0.67 10.58
CA HIS A 19 -18.48 0.51 12.02
C HIS A 19 -17.91 1.66 12.87
N VAL A 20 -16.92 2.40 12.37
CA VAL A 20 -16.35 3.59 13.04
C VAL A 20 -16.94 4.90 12.54
N GLN A 21 -18.23 4.90 12.16
CA GLN A 21 -18.96 6.09 11.68
C GLN A 21 -18.27 6.77 10.48
N ASP A 22 -17.65 6.00 9.58
CA ASP A 22 -16.96 6.52 8.39
C ASP A 22 -15.80 7.51 8.69
N ASN A 23 -15.32 7.52 9.92
CA ASN A 23 -14.22 8.38 10.37
C ASN A 23 -12.86 7.69 10.15
N HIS A 24 -12.22 8.05 9.03
CA HIS A 24 -10.90 7.50 8.67
C HIS A 24 -9.81 7.83 9.69
N TRP A 25 -9.85 9.00 10.34
CA TRP A 25 -8.86 9.38 11.34
C TRP A 25 -8.88 8.43 12.52
N ARG A 26 -10.09 8.06 12.95
CA ARG A 26 -10.28 7.08 14.03
C ARG A 26 -9.79 5.70 13.64
N LEU A 27 -10.07 5.27 12.39
CA LEU A 27 -9.58 3.99 11.89
C LEU A 27 -8.05 3.95 11.78
N THR A 28 -7.44 5.00 11.23
CA THR A 28 -5.98 5.13 11.13
C THR A 28 -5.32 5.17 12.50
N PHE A 29 -5.92 5.86 13.47
CA PHE A 29 -5.43 5.88 14.85
C PHE A 29 -5.42 4.48 15.47
N TYR A 30 -6.55 3.76 15.43
CA TYR A 30 -6.61 2.38 15.96
C TYR A 30 -5.61 1.46 15.24
N ASN A 31 -5.48 1.57 13.92
CA ASN A 31 -4.52 0.79 13.16
C ASN A 31 -3.08 1.05 13.60
N ASN A 32 -2.69 2.31 13.81
CA ASN A 32 -1.34 2.68 14.23
C ASN A 32 -1.05 2.26 15.68
N VAL A 33 -2.02 2.37 16.58
CA VAL A 33 -1.87 1.88 17.97
C VAL A 33 -1.67 0.38 17.99
N ASN A 34 -2.51 -0.38 17.26
CA ASN A 34 -2.34 -1.83 17.14
C ASN A 34 -0.99 -2.19 16.50
N ALA A 35 -0.54 -1.43 15.51
CA ALA A 35 0.77 -1.61 14.90
C ALA A 35 1.92 -1.40 15.91
N LEU A 36 1.86 -0.40 16.79
CA LEU A 36 2.87 -0.20 17.84
C LEU A 36 2.92 -1.38 18.81
N VAL A 37 1.75 -1.82 19.28
CA VAL A 37 1.62 -2.96 20.22
C VAL A 37 2.17 -4.25 19.59
N LEU A 38 1.96 -4.45 18.29
CA LEU A 38 2.44 -5.64 17.57
C LEU A 38 3.93 -5.53 17.21
N PHE A 39 4.37 -4.42 16.60
CA PHE A 39 5.71 -4.33 16.03
C PHE A 39 6.80 -4.09 17.07
N LEU A 40 6.55 -3.35 18.16
CA LEU A 40 7.56 -3.12 19.19
C LEU A 40 8.14 -4.42 19.78
N PRO A 41 7.33 -5.37 20.29
CA PRO A 41 7.88 -6.62 20.82
C PRO A 41 8.56 -7.46 19.73
N LEU A 42 8.01 -7.49 18.51
CA LEU A 42 8.63 -8.21 17.39
C LEU A 42 10.02 -7.64 17.05
N ILE A 43 10.16 -6.31 17.00
CA ILE A 43 11.44 -5.65 16.74
C ILE A 43 12.46 -6.02 17.82
N LEU A 44 12.07 -6.01 19.10
CA LEU A 44 12.97 -6.35 20.20
C LEU A 44 13.43 -7.81 20.14
N ILE A 45 12.53 -8.74 19.81
CA ILE A 45 12.83 -10.18 19.74
C ILE A 45 13.74 -10.50 18.54
N PHE A 46 13.44 -9.95 17.36
CA PHE A 46 14.13 -10.33 16.12
C PHE A 46 15.34 -9.45 15.80
N GLU A 47 15.31 -8.16 16.15
CA GLU A 47 16.30 -7.17 15.73
C GLU A 47 16.94 -6.41 16.92
N GLY A 48 16.56 -6.73 18.17
CA GLY A 48 16.99 -5.98 19.36
C GLY A 48 18.51 -5.87 19.51
N SER A 49 19.26 -6.94 19.20
CA SER A 49 20.72 -6.94 19.25
C SER A 49 21.37 -6.02 18.21
N ARG A 50 20.83 -5.96 17.00
CA ARG A 50 21.27 -5.04 15.92
C ARG A 50 20.92 -3.60 16.21
N VAL A 51 19.74 -3.38 16.79
CA VAL A 51 19.30 -2.06 17.25
C VAL A 51 20.23 -1.55 18.35
N ALA A 52 20.53 -2.36 19.37
CA ALA A 52 21.40 -1.98 20.48
C ALA A 52 22.85 -1.68 20.07
N SER A 53 23.42 -2.49 19.17
CA SER A 53 24.77 -2.29 18.64
C SER A 53 24.87 -1.15 17.62
N GLY A 54 23.80 -0.91 16.86
CA GLY A 54 23.77 0.10 15.80
C GLY A 54 23.41 1.50 16.29
N LEU A 55 22.57 1.64 17.33
CA LEU A 55 22.08 2.94 17.83
C LEU A 55 23.18 3.94 18.19
N PRO A 56 24.25 3.55 18.91
CA PRO A 56 25.30 4.47 19.32
C PRO A 56 26.02 5.15 18.14
N SER A 57 25.94 4.57 16.94
CA SER A 57 26.61 5.04 15.73
C SER A 57 25.73 5.85 14.77
N LYS A 58 24.46 6.11 15.12
CA LYS A 58 23.52 6.81 14.23
C LYS A 58 23.53 8.32 14.44
N GLY A 59 24.02 9.05 13.44
CA GLY A 59 24.02 10.52 13.41
C GLY A 59 22.68 11.15 13.01
N THR A 60 22.63 12.48 12.98
CA THR A 60 21.43 13.28 12.70
C THR A 60 20.73 12.93 11.38
N LEU A 61 21.48 12.61 10.32
CA LEU A 61 20.92 12.22 9.02
C LEU A 61 20.06 10.95 9.11
N PHE A 62 20.46 9.99 9.94
CA PHE A 62 19.69 8.77 10.13
C PHE A 62 18.34 9.08 10.78
N TRP A 63 18.34 9.88 11.84
CA TRP A 63 17.12 10.23 12.57
C TRP A 63 16.20 11.14 11.77
N SER A 64 16.75 12.06 10.95
CA SER A 64 15.95 12.89 10.05
C SER A 64 15.32 12.05 8.94
N ALA A 65 16.07 11.14 8.32
CA ALA A 65 15.54 10.21 7.32
C ALA A 65 14.47 9.28 7.90
N MET A 66 14.69 8.74 9.11
CA MET A 66 13.70 7.91 9.82
C MET A 66 12.44 8.69 10.16
N SER A 67 12.57 9.93 10.63
CA SER A 67 11.42 10.79 10.93
C SER A 67 10.63 11.11 9.67
N LEU A 68 11.31 11.46 8.58
CA LEU A 68 10.68 11.72 7.29
C LEU A 68 9.96 10.49 6.75
N ALA A 69 10.60 9.31 6.82
CA ALA A 69 9.97 8.05 6.44
C ALA A 69 8.72 7.75 7.29
N GLY A 70 8.75 8.04 8.59
CA GLY A 70 7.59 7.92 9.48
C GLY A 70 6.43 8.82 9.07
N VAL A 71 6.71 10.10 8.77
CA VAL A 71 5.69 11.05 8.28
C VAL A 71 5.11 10.59 6.94
N MET A 72 5.96 10.21 5.98
CA MET A 72 5.51 9.71 4.68
C MET A 72 4.69 8.42 4.81
N GLY A 73 5.10 7.50 5.69
CA GLY A 73 4.37 6.27 5.98
C GLY A 73 2.98 6.54 6.55
N PHE A 74 2.88 7.50 7.49
CA PHE A 74 1.59 7.94 8.03
C PHE A 74 0.67 8.52 6.95
N LEU A 75 1.21 9.40 6.09
CA LEU A 75 0.46 9.99 4.98
C LEU A 75 -0.02 8.94 3.97
N ILE A 76 0.84 7.99 3.60
CA ILE A 76 0.46 6.87 2.73
C ILE A 76 -0.64 6.02 3.37
N GLY A 77 -0.59 5.81 4.69
CA GLY A 77 -1.64 5.12 5.44
C GLY A 77 -3.00 5.80 5.31
N ILE A 78 -3.05 7.13 5.49
CA ILE A 78 -4.28 7.92 5.31
C ILE A 78 -4.80 7.81 3.87
N VAL A 79 -3.93 8.04 2.89
CA VAL A 79 -4.30 7.98 1.46
C VAL A 79 -4.83 6.59 1.09
N THR A 80 -4.25 5.53 1.65
CA THR A 80 -4.69 4.15 1.43
C THR A 80 -6.11 3.93 1.94
N VAL A 81 -6.41 4.36 3.16
CA VAL A 81 -7.76 4.28 3.73
C VAL A 81 -8.76 5.09 2.91
N LEU A 82 -8.41 6.32 2.52
CA LEU A 82 -9.24 7.17 1.66
C LEU A 82 -9.50 6.54 0.29
N GLN A 83 -8.48 5.94 -0.33
CA GLN A 83 -8.61 5.26 -1.61
C GLN A 83 -9.55 4.05 -1.50
N ILE A 84 -9.41 3.24 -0.46
CA ILE A 84 -10.32 2.11 -0.18
C ILE A 84 -11.75 2.61 0.07
N LYS A 85 -11.94 3.75 0.76
CA LYS A 85 -13.27 4.35 0.94
C LYS A 85 -13.86 4.77 -0.40
N ALA A 86 -13.13 5.59 -1.17
CA ALA A 86 -13.61 6.17 -2.41
C ALA A 86 -13.84 5.13 -3.51
N THR A 87 -13.24 3.94 -3.38
CA THR A 87 -13.35 2.85 -4.35
C THR A 87 -13.81 1.55 -3.68
N SER A 88 -13.38 0.40 -4.21
CA SER A 88 -13.59 -0.93 -3.63
C SER A 88 -12.26 -1.55 -3.20
N PRO A 89 -12.26 -2.49 -2.23
CA PRO A 89 -11.05 -3.25 -1.88
C PRO A 89 -10.36 -3.90 -3.09
N LEU A 90 -11.15 -4.39 -4.05
CA LEU A 90 -10.65 -4.95 -5.30
C LEU A 90 -9.95 -3.89 -6.17
N THR A 91 -10.59 -2.74 -6.36
CA THR A 91 -10.03 -1.63 -7.16
C THR A 91 -8.74 -1.08 -6.53
N HIS A 92 -8.69 -0.98 -5.20
CA HIS A 92 -7.47 -0.59 -4.48
C HIS A 92 -6.32 -1.57 -4.74
N ASN A 93 -6.56 -2.88 -4.64
CA ASN A 93 -5.51 -3.89 -4.87
C ASN A 93 -5.03 -3.90 -6.33
N ILE A 94 -5.94 -3.75 -7.30
CA ILE A 94 -5.58 -3.66 -8.73
C ILE A 94 -4.76 -2.38 -8.99
N SER A 95 -5.18 -1.24 -8.42
CA SER A 95 -4.43 0.02 -8.50
C SER A 95 -3.03 -0.10 -7.89
N GLY A 96 -2.90 -0.78 -6.74
CA GLY A 96 -1.60 -1.04 -6.11
C GLY A 96 -0.68 -1.90 -6.98
N THR A 97 -1.25 -2.92 -7.65
CA THR A 97 -0.51 -3.78 -8.58
C THR A 97 -0.05 -3.00 -9.81
N ALA A 98 -0.91 -2.17 -10.39
CA ALA A 98 -0.56 -1.29 -11.50
C ALA A 98 0.53 -0.28 -11.10
N LYS A 99 0.41 0.35 -9.92
CA LYS A 99 1.42 1.27 -9.38
C LYS A 99 2.79 0.58 -9.29
N ALA A 100 2.84 -0.64 -8.74
CA ALA A 100 4.09 -1.40 -8.64
C ALA A 100 4.68 -1.71 -10.03
N ALA A 101 3.85 -2.09 -11.01
CA ALA A 101 4.31 -2.32 -12.38
C ALA A 101 4.86 -1.06 -13.05
N VAL A 102 4.23 0.10 -12.85
CA VAL A 102 4.75 1.40 -13.31
C VAL A 102 6.09 1.72 -12.62
N GLN A 103 6.20 1.50 -11.32
CA GLN A 103 7.47 1.67 -10.59
C GLN A 103 8.58 0.78 -11.14
N SER A 104 8.29 -0.48 -11.44
CA SER A 104 9.24 -1.40 -12.08
C SER A 104 9.63 -0.94 -13.49
N ALA A 105 8.70 -0.39 -14.27
CA ALA A 105 9.01 0.16 -15.59
C ALA A 105 9.92 1.39 -15.51
N MET A 106 9.62 2.31 -14.59
CA MET A 106 10.45 3.50 -14.34
C MET A 106 11.86 3.11 -13.86
N ALA A 107 12.00 1.94 -13.20
CA ALA A 107 13.29 1.48 -12.72
C ALA A 107 14.33 1.28 -13.84
N PHE A 108 13.88 0.90 -15.03
CA PHE A 108 14.77 0.74 -16.20
C PHE A 108 15.39 2.08 -16.63
N GLN A 109 14.62 3.18 -16.56
CA GLN A 109 15.08 4.49 -16.99
C GLN A 109 15.85 5.23 -15.90
N ILE A 110 15.37 5.20 -14.66
CA ILE A 110 15.93 5.99 -13.56
C ILE A 110 17.20 5.34 -13.00
N TRP A 111 17.23 4.01 -12.88
CA TRP A 111 18.37 3.27 -12.32
C TRP A 111 19.22 2.55 -13.37
N GLY A 112 18.83 2.59 -14.65
CA GLY A 112 19.58 1.95 -15.73
C GLY A 112 19.53 0.41 -15.71
N ASN A 113 18.54 -0.17 -15.03
CA ASN A 113 18.38 -1.63 -14.99
C ASN A 113 18.11 -2.18 -16.39
N GLU A 114 18.86 -3.20 -16.82
CA GLU A 114 18.69 -3.80 -18.14
C GLU A 114 17.30 -4.44 -18.31
N PRO A 115 16.50 -3.99 -19.29
CA PRO A 115 15.19 -4.56 -19.54
C PRO A 115 15.32 -5.94 -20.19
N THR A 116 14.91 -6.99 -19.48
CA THR A 116 14.77 -8.32 -20.08
C THR A 116 13.45 -8.42 -20.85
N GLY A 117 13.43 -9.09 -22.01
CA GLY A 117 12.21 -9.25 -22.82
C GLY A 117 11.04 -9.86 -22.04
N ARG A 118 11.33 -10.81 -21.12
CA ARG A 118 10.33 -11.39 -20.20
C ARG A 118 9.84 -10.38 -19.16
N GLY A 119 10.71 -9.54 -18.62
CA GLY A 119 10.35 -8.50 -17.65
C GLY A 119 9.45 -7.44 -18.27
N VAL A 120 9.78 -6.98 -19.48
CA VAL A 120 8.96 -6.02 -20.23
C VAL A 120 7.59 -6.62 -20.58
N ALA A 121 7.56 -7.86 -21.08
CA ALA A 121 6.30 -8.56 -21.37
C ALA A 121 5.43 -8.72 -20.11
N GLY A 122 6.01 -9.07 -18.97
CA GLY A 122 5.31 -9.17 -17.69
C GLY A 122 4.71 -7.85 -17.22
N ILE A 123 5.48 -6.76 -17.30
CA ILE A 123 5.00 -5.41 -16.98
C ILE A 123 3.86 -5.01 -17.91
N ALA A 124 4.01 -5.22 -19.22
CA ALA A 124 2.98 -4.92 -20.20
C ALA A 124 1.68 -5.70 -19.93
N MET A 125 1.79 -6.98 -19.57
CA MET A 125 0.64 -7.82 -19.22
C MET A 125 -0.09 -7.31 -17.98
N VAL A 126 0.65 -6.93 -16.92
CA VAL A 126 0.06 -6.40 -15.68
C VAL A 126 -0.64 -5.05 -15.92
N LEU A 127 -0.02 -4.14 -16.66
CA LEU A 127 -0.60 -2.84 -16.99
C LEU A 127 -1.83 -3.01 -17.90
N GLY A 128 -1.73 -3.86 -18.93
CA GLY A 128 -2.83 -4.18 -19.83
C GLY A 128 -4.04 -4.77 -19.10
N GLY A 129 -3.82 -5.75 -18.22
CA GLY A 129 -4.89 -6.33 -17.40
C GLY A 129 -5.53 -5.31 -16.45
N SER A 130 -4.72 -4.44 -15.85
CA SER A 130 -5.21 -3.38 -14.95
C SER A 130 -6.07 -2.34 -15.69
N LEU A 131 -5.65 -1.96 -16.91
CA LEU A 131 -6.41 -1.07 -17.79
C LEU A 131 -7.71 -1.73 -18.26
N GLY A 132 -7.67 -3.01 -18.64
CA GLY A 132 -8.86 -3.77 -19.03
C GLY A 132 -9.90 -3.79 -17.91
N TYR A 133 -9.49 -4.05 -16.67
CA TYR A 133 -10.36 -3.97 -15.50
C TYR A 133 -10.96 -2.57 -15.32
N MET A 134 -10.15 -1.52 -15.44
CA MET A 134 -10.61 -0.13 -15.32
C MET A 134 -11.68 0.21 -16.36
N VAL A 135 -11.53 -0.24 -17.61
CA VAL A 135 -12.51 -0.03 -18.68
C VAL A 135 -13.84 -0.70 -18.33
N VAL A 136 -13.82 -1.96 -17.89
CA VAL A 136 -15.03 -2.68 -17.48
C VAL A 136 -15.71 -1.98 -16.31
N LYS A 137 -14.95 -1.61 -15.27
CA LYS A 137 -15.49 -0.93 -14.08
C LYS A 137 -16.12 0.42 -14.42
N THR A 138 -15.49 1.17 -15.33
CA THR A 138 -16.02 2.46 -15.80
C THR A 138 -17.31 2.29 -16.59
N ARG A 139 -17.42 1.21 -17.38
CA ARG A 139 -18.67 0.87 -18.08
C ARG A 139 -19.79 0.48 -17.12
N GLU A 140 -19.51 -0.35 -16.12
CA GLU A 140 -20.47 -0.70 -15.06
C GLU A 140 -21.00 0.55 -14.33
N ALA A 141 -20.12 1.50 -14.01
CA ALA A 141 -20.51 2.74 -13.35
C ALA A 141 -21.36 3.68 -14.23
N ARG A 142 -21.25 3.57 -15.57
CA ARG A 142 -22.02 4.36 -16.53
C ARG A 142 -23.37 3.75 -16.89
N GLN A 143 -23.58 2.46 -16.63
CA GLN A 143 -24.89 1.86 -16.82
C GLN A 143 -25.84 2.40 -15.74
N PRO A 144 -26.87 3.18 -16.09
CA PRO A 144 -27.91 3.51 -15.13
C PRO A 144 -28.54 2.20 -14.67
N ILE A 145 -28.92 2.14 -13.39
CA ILE A 145 -29.56 0.99 -12.76
C ILE A 145 -30.96 0.84 -13.40
N LEU A 146 -31.02 0.29 -14.62
CA LEU A 146 -32.27 -0.05 -15.29
C LEU A 146 -32.66 -1.44 -14.78
N GLY A 147 -33.36 -1.47 -13.65
CA GLY A 147 -33.97 -2.68 -13.10
C GLY A 147 -33.36 -3.13 -11.78
N LYS A 148 -33.74 -2.44 -10.69
CA LYS A 148 -34.23 -3.04 -9.44
C LYS A 148 -35.03 -2.00 -8.68
#